data_AF-A0A1G1Y141-F1
#
_entry.id   AF-A0A1G1Y141-F1
#
_cell.length_a   1.000
_cell.length_b   1.000
_cell.length_c   1.000
_cell.angle_alpha   90.00
_cell.angle_beta   90.00
_cell.angle_gamma   90.00
#
_symmetry.space_group_name_H-M   'P 1'
#
loop_
_entity.id
_entity.type
_entity.pdbx_description
1 polymer ?
#
loop_
_entity_poly.entity_id
_entity_poly.type
_entity_poly.pdbx_seq_one_letter_code
_entity_poly.pdbx_strand_id
1 'polypeptide(L)'
;MPQITKILYLVTQSEIGGAQRYIFDLATNLKQSGYEIAVAASGNQELFSLLKEKSIVTYPLKHLVREINPVKDWLAYLEIKRF
;
A
#
# COMPACT_ATOMS: atom_id res chain seq x y z
N MET A 1 -27.19 -5.52 -2.84
CA MET A 1 -25.92 -5.62 -3.58
C MET A 1 -24.94 -6.37 -2.71
N PRO A 2 -24.09 -7.27 -3.24
CA PRO A 2 -23.05 -7.90 -2.43
C PRO A 2 -22.12 -6.81 -1.88
N GLN A 3 -21.82 -6.87 -0.59
CA GLN A 3 -20.90 -5.93 0.03
C GLN A 3 -19.47 -6.30 -0.36
N ILE A 4 -18.81 -5.42 -1.12
CA ILE A 4 -17.41 -5.60 -1.51
C ILE A 4 -16.52 -5.14 -0.35
N THR A 5 -15.70 -6.05 0.14
CA THR A 5 -14.72 -5.74 1.19
C THR A 5 -13.54 -5.00 0.59
N LYS A 6 -13.23 -3.83 1.17
CA LYS A 6 -12.09 -2.99 0.79
C LYS A 6 -10.91 -3.24 1.72
N ILE A 7 -9.70 -3.40 1.16
CA ILE A 7 -8.48 -3.66 1.93
C ILE A 7 -7.38 -2.69 1.46
N LEU A 8 -6.79 -1.98 2.42
CA LEU A 8 -5.58 -1.19 2.21
C LEU A 8 -4.40 -1.90 2.87
N TYR A 9 -3.43 -2.33 2.07
CA TYR A 9 -2.13 -2.76 2.59
C TYR A 9 -1.21 -1.56 2.78
N LEU A 10 -0.59 -1.45 3.95
CA LEU A 10 0.34 -0.37 4.26
C LEU A 10 1.73 -0.94 4.54
N VAL A 11 2.75 -0.41 3.88
CA VAL A 11 4.16 -0.77 4.11
C VAL A 11 5.04 0.47 4.05
N THR A 12 6.08 0.53 4.88
CA THR A 12 6.88 1.75 5.01
C THR A 12 7.62 2.14 3.73
N GLN A 13 8.18 1.18 3.00
CA GLN A 13 8.96 1.43 1.78
C GLN A 13 8.39 0.66 0.59
N SER A 14 8.42 1.27 -0.60
CA SER A 14 8.02 0.63 -1.86
C SER A 14 9.16 -0.13 -2.58
N GLU A 15 10.35 -0.22 -1.99
CA GLU A 15 11.45 -1.10 -2.46
C GLU A 15 11.09 -2.56 -2.25
N ILE A 16 11.46 -3.44 -3.18
CA ILE A 16 11.20 -4.86 -3.01
C ILE A 16 12.06 -5.45 -1.89
N GLY A 17 11.37 -6.17 -1.00
CA GLY A 17 11.91 -6.95 0.09
C GLY A 17 10.89 -8.01 0.51
N GLY A 18 11.11 -8.65 1.66
CA GLY A 18 10.24 -9.73 2.12
C GLY A 18 8.78 -9.29 2.30
N ALA A 19 8.53 -8.22 3.06
CA ALA A 19 7.17 -7.74 3.33
C ALA A 19 6.44 -7.31 2.05
N GLN A 20 7.13 -6.62 1.15
CA GLN A 20 6.59 -6.15 -0.12
C GLN A 20 6.24 -7.30 -1.06
N ARG A 21 7.04 -8.39 -1.04
CA ARG A 21 6.72 -9.61 -1.77
C ARG A 21 5.41 -10.22 -1.29
N TYR A 22 5.23 -10.36 0.02
CA TYR A 22 3.97 -10.86 0.58
C TYR A 22 2.79 -9.95 0.25
N ILE A 23 2.94 -8.62 0.33
CA ILE A 23 1.89 -7.68 -0.06
C ILE A 23 1.53 -7.82 -1.54
N PHE A 24 2.53 -7.96 -2.43
CA PHE A 24 2.28 -8.19 -3.85
C PHE A 24 1.49 -9.48 -4.08
N ASP A 25 1.91 -10.59 -3.47
CA ASP A 25 1.25 -11.88 -3.63
C ASP A 25 -0.19 -11.82 -3.05
N LEU A 26 -0.40 -11.25 -1.86
CA LEU A 26 -1.72 -11.09 -1.27
C LEU A 26 -2.63 -10.18 -2.10
N ALA A 27 -2.14 -9.01 -2.52
CA ALA A 27 -2.93 -8.03 -3.24
C ALA A 27 -3.38 -8.54 -4.61
N THR A 28 -2.50 -9.26 -5.31
CA THR A 28 -2.80 -9.82 -6.64
C THR A 28 -3.77 -10.99 -6.58
N ASN A 29 -3.67 -11.87 -5.59
CA ASN A 29 -4.57 -13.00 -5.43
C ASN A 29 -5.93 -12.59 -4.88
N LEU A 30 -5.99 -11.75 -3.84
CA LEU A 30 -7.27 -11.32 -3.25
C LEU A 30 -8.11 -10.47 -4.20
N LYS A 31 -7.48 -9.65 -5.06
CA LYS A 31 -8.21 -8.93 -6.10
C LYS A 31 -8.98 -9.88 -7.03
N GLN A 32 -8.40 -11.03 -7.38
CA GLN A 32 -9.08 -12.05 -8.20
C GLN A 32 -10.24 -12.71 -7.46
N SER A 33 -10.19 -12.75 -6.13
CA SER A 33 -11.27 -13.24 -5.26
C SER A 33 -12.39 -12.21 -5.02
N GLY A 34 -12.37 -11.06 -5.70
CA GLY A 34 -13.45 -10.06 -5.66
C GLY A 34 -13.29 -8.96 -4.61
N TYR A 35 -12.13 -8.83 -3.98
CA TYR A 35 -11.82 -7.75 -3.03
C TYR A 35 -11.35 -6.48 -3.76
N GLU A 36 -11.70 -5.32 -3.21
CA GLU A 36 -11.15 -4.04 -3.67
C GLU A 36 -9.85 -3.76 -2.89
N ILE A 37 -8.71 -3.97 -3.56
CA ILE A 37 -7.39 -3.85 -2.94
C ILE A 37 -6.70 -2.56 -3.36
N ALA A 38 -6.11 -1.87 -2.39
CA ALA A 38 -5.13 -0.81 -2.61
C ALA A 38 -3.86 -1.04 -1.76
N VAL A 39 -2.75 -0.45 -2.18
CA VAL A 39 -1.47 -0.50 -1.46
C VAL A 39 -0.92 0.91 -1.26
N ALA A 40 -0.56 1.27 -0.04
CA ALA A 40 0.06 2.54 0.30
C ALA A 40 1.47 2.33 0.88
N ALA A 41 2.43 3.14 0.43
CA ALA A 41 3.81 3.08 0.88
C ALA A 41 4.57 4.37 0.62
N SER A 42 5.73 4.55 1.26
CA SER A 42 6.63 5.66 0.95
C SER A 42 7.35 5.46 -0.38
N GLY A 43 7.54 6.56 -1.10
CA GLY A 43 8.19 6.59 -2.41
C GLY A 43 7.31 6.06 -3.55
N ASN A 44 7.92 5.83 -4.71
CA ASN A 44 7.28 5.26 -5.90
C ASN A 44 8.28 4.32 -6.60
N GLN A 45 8.63 3.24 -5.90
CA GLN A 45 9.68 2.30 -6.32
C GLN A 45 9.06 1.00 -6.87
N GLU A 46 9.86 -0.07 -6.95
CA GLU A 46 9.58 -1.30 -7.69
C GLU A 46 8.22 -1.96 -7.34
N LEU A 47 7.83 -2.01 -6.06
CA LEU A 47 6.53 -2.56 -5.66
C LEU A 47 5.36 -1.87 -6.39
N PHE A 48 5.42 -0.54 -6.53
CA PHE A 48 4.33 0.21 -7.17
C PHE A 48 4.25 -0.05 -8.67
N SER A 49 5.40 -0.18 -9.34
CA SER A 49 5.44 -0.55 -10.75
C SER A 49 4.79 -1.92 -10.98
N LEU A 50 5.19 -2.92 -10.19
CA LEU A 50 4.65 -4.28 -10.27
C LEU A 50 3.13 -4.33 -9.98
N LEU A 51 2.65 -3.58 -8.99
CA LEU A 51 1.22 -3.52 -8.66
C LEU A 51 0.41 -2.80 -9.74
N LYS A 52 0.94 -1.74 -10.34
CA LYS A 52 0.29 -1.02 -11.46
C LYS A 52 0.14 -1.90 -12.69
N GLU A 53 1.12 -2.75 -13.01
CA GLU A 53 1.01 -3.75 -14.08
C GLU A 53 -0.15 -4.75 -13.84
N LYS A 54 -0.49 -5.01 -12.58
CA LYS A 54 -1.64 -5.84 -12.17
C LYS A 54 -2.93 -5.02 -11.98
N SER A 55 -2.91 -3.76 -12.40
CA SER A 55 -4.01 -2.79 -12.25
C SER A 55 -4.47 -2.62 -10.79
N ILE A 56 -3.57 -2.78 -9.82
CA ILE A 56 -3.85 -2.55 -8.39
C ILE A 56 -3.59 -1.08 -8.08
N VAL A 57 -4.50 -0.46 -7.34
CA VAL A 57 -4.39 0.95 -6.96
C VAL A 57 -3.25 1.12 -5.96
N THR A 58 -2.38 2.09 -6.22
CA THR A 58 -1.23 2.40 -5.36
C THR A 58 -1.24 3.86 -4.92
N TYR A 59 -0.90 4.10 -3.66
CA TYR A 59 -0.90 5.41 -3.04
C TYR A 59 0.47 5.75 -2.44
N PRO A 60 1.25 6.66 -3.06
CA PRO A 60 2.48 7.14 -2.46
C PRO A 60 2.17 8.03 -1.25
N LEU A 61 2.75 7.68 -0.10
CA LEU A 61 2.68 8.46 1.13
C LEU A 61 3.96 9.29 1.27
N LYS A 62 3.83 10.60 1.40
CA LYS A 62 4.98 11.52 1.40
C LYS A 62 5.70 11.52 2.75
N HIS A 63 4.95 11.33 3.84
CA HIS A 63 5.50 11.49 5.19
C HIS A 63 5.80 10.15 5.86
N LEU A 64 5.32 9.03 5.32
CA LEU A 64 5.65 7.70 5.84
C LEU A 64 7.16 7.44 5.70
N VAL A 65 7.81 7.10 6.80
CA VAL A 65 9.25 6.80 6.86
C VAL A 65 9.50 5.53 7.67
N ARG A 66 10.65 4.90 7.45
CA ARG A 66 11.06 3.68 8.17
C ARG A 66 11.54 3.99 9.59
N GLU A 67 12.35 5.03 9.72
CA GLU A 67 12.85 5.49 11.03
C GLU A 67 11.74 6.22 11.78
N ILE A 68 11.66 6.03 13.09
CA ILE A 68 10.70 6.72 13.95
C ILE A 68 11.00 8.22 13.89
N ASN A 69 9.99 9.03 13.55
CA ASN A 69 10.10 10.47 13.48
C ASN A 69 8.76 11.11 13.86
N PRO A 70 8.58 11.63 15.09
CA PRO A 70 7.28 12.05 15.60
C PRO A 70 6.53 13.06 14.71
N VAL A 71 7.25 13.97 14.06
CA VAL A 71 6.65 14.96 13.15
C VAL A 71 6.16 14.28 11.88
N LYS A 72 6.99 13.45 11.26
CA LYS A 72 6.62 12.71 10.04
C LYS A 72 5.56 11.66 10.32
N ASP A 73 5.60 10.99 11.47
CA ASP A 73 4.62 10.00 11.91
C ASP A 73 3.24 10.63 12.08
N TRP A 74 3.18 11.82 12.68
CA TRP A 74 1.93 12.60 12.77
C TRP A 74 1.40 12.99 11.39
N LEU A 75 2.27 13.48 10.49
CA LEU A 75 1.87 13.83 9.13
C LEU A 75 1.44 12.61 8.32
N ALA A 76 2.12 11.47 8.47
CA ALA A 76 1.77 10.21 7.82
C ALA A 76 0.40 9.70 8.31
N TYR A 77 0.11 9.81 9.61
CA TYR A 77 -1.21 9.50 10.16
C TYR A 77 -2.31 10.34 9.48
N LEU A 78 -2.08 11.65 9.29
CA LEU A 78 -3.03 12.52 8.59
C LEU A 78 -3.19 12.18 7.09
N GLU A 79 -2.16 11.63 6.44
CA GLU A 79 -2.27 11.10 5.07
C GLU A 79 -3.10 9.82 5.04
N ILE A 80 -2.82 8.88 5.95
CA ILE A 80 -3.47 7.57 6.00
C ILE A 80 -4.96 7.68 6.36
N LYS A 81 -5.32 8.65 7.21
CA LYS A 81 -6.73 8.89 7.60
C LYS A 81 -7.65 9.29 6.44
N ARG A 82 -7.12 9.55 5.25
CA ARG A 82 -7.89 9.96 4.07
C ARG A 82 -8.46 8.79 3.26
N PHE A 83 -8.04 7.56 3.54
CA PHE A 83 -8.57 6.33 2.95
C PHE A 83 -9.79 5.85 3.73
#